data_AF-A0A958VC63-F1
#
_entry.id   AF-A0A958VC63-F1
#
_cell.length_a   1.000
_cell.length_b   1.000
_cell.length_c   1.000
_cell.angle_alpha   90.00
_cell.angle_beta   90.00
_cell.angle_gamma   90.00
#
_symmetry.space_group_name_H-M   'P 1'
#
loop_
_entity.id
_entity.type
_entity.pdbx_description
1 polymer ?
#
loop_
_entity_poly.entity_id
_entity_poly.type
_entity_poly.pdbx_seq_one_letter_code
_entity_poly.pdbx_strand_id
1 'polypeptide(L)' 'MAKLDVQHFLGIYQLRKRMQDDGITNPGNDMKRFTREFVEKLSKMPLEEEVRIEGKSFFDSKENLIVTLPR' A
#
# COMPACT_ATOMS: atom_id res chain seq x y z
N MET A 1 -0.46 14.12 -15.15
CA MET A 1 -0.31 13.61 -13.77
C MET A 1 -0.84 12.19 -13.77
N ALA A 2 -0.09 11.22 -13.24
CA ALA A 2 -0.60 9.85 -13.13
C ALA A 2 -1.74 9.84 -12.10
N LYS A 3 -2.84 9.14 -12.40
CA LYS A 3 -3.93 8.92 -11.45
C LYS A 3 -3.39 8.04 -10.31
N LEU A 4 -3.51 8.52 -9.07
CA LEU A 4 -3.14 7.75 -7.88
C LEU A 4 -4.33 6.85 -7.53
N ASP A 5 -4.34 5.65 -8.08
CA ASP A 5 -5.41 4.67 -7.89
C ASP A 5 -4.90 3.38 -7.24
N VAL A 6 -5.84 2.52 -6.87
CA VAL A 6 -5.56 1.21 -6.26
C VAL A 6 -4.62 0.40 -7.16
N GLN A 7 -4.80 0.41 -8.49
CA GLN A 7 -3.92 -0.30 -9.41
C GLN A 7 -2.46 0.16 -9.29
N HIS A 8 -2.23 1.48 -9.25
CA HIS A 8 -0.91 2.06 -9.09
C HIS A 8 -0.23 1.60 -7.79
N PHE A 9 -0.91 1.75 -6.64
CA PHE A 9 -0.33 1.36 -5.35
C PHE A 9 -0.18 -0.14 -5.20
N LEU A 10 -1.16 -0.93 -5.65
CA LEU A 10 -1.12 -2.39 -5.55
C LEU A 10 0.09 -2.94 -6.31
N GLY A 11 0.35 -2.45 -7.53
CA GLY A 11 1.51 -2.86 -8.31
C GLY A 11 2.85 -2.57 -7.60
N ILE A 12 3.02 -1.36 -7.08
CA ILE A 12 4.25 -0.95 -6.36
C ILE A 12 4.44 -1.81 -5.11
N TYR A 13 3.40 -1.98 -4.31
CA TYR A 13 3.51 -2.66 -3.03
C TYR A 13 3.56 -4.19 -3.16
N GLN A 14 3.00 -4.77 -4.21
CA GLN A 14 3.24 -6.18 -4.57
C GLN A 14 4.71 -6.42 -4.91
N LEU A 15 5.34 -5.53 -5.69
CA LEU A 15 6.77 -5.62 -5.99
C LEU A 15 7.61 -5.50 -4.71
N ARG A 16 7.32 -4.52 -3.86
CA ARG A 16 8.01 -4.36 -2.57
C ARG A 16 7.85 -5.58 -1.67
N LYS A 17 6.64 -6.14 -1.58
CA LYS A 17 6.37 -7.36 -0.82
C LYS A 17 7.24 -8.51 -1.34
N ARG A 18 7.28 -8.73 -2.66
CA ARG A 18 8.12 -9.77 -3.27
C ARG A 18 9.59 -9.57 -2.95
N MET A 19 10.13 -8.37 -3.09
CA MET A 19 11.53 -8.07 -2.74
C MET A 19 11.83 -8.32 -1.24
N GLN A 20 10.85 -8.14 -0.35
CA GLN A 20 11.00 -8.45 1.08
C GLN A 20 10.95 -9.95 1.34
N ASP A 21 10.06 -10.68 0.67
CA ASP A 21 9.91 -12.13 0.79
C ASP A 21 11.13 -12.87 0.22
N ASP A 22 11.70 -12.37 -0.89
CA ASP A 22 12.90 -12.89 -1.55
C ASP A 22 14.20 -12.49 -0.83
N GLY A 23 14.12 -11.65 0.21
CA GLY A 23 15.29 -11.19 0.97
C GLY A 23 16.16 -10.13 0.26
N ILE A 24 15.73 -9.63 -0.90
CA ILE A 24 16.42 -8.53 -1.63
C ILE A 24 16.44 -7.25 -0.80
N THR A 25 15.32 -6.97 -0.12
CA THR A 25 15.24 -5.89 0.86
C THR A 25 14.92 -6.45 2.25
N ASN A 26 15.46 -5.83 3.30
CA ASN A 26 15.23 -6.28 4.67
C ASN A 26 14.82 -5.13 5.60
N PRO A 27 13.62 -4.56 5.43
CA PRO A 27 13.12 -3.53 6.34
C PRO A 27 12.72 -4.15 7.69
N GLY A 28 12.48 -3.30 8.69
CA GLY A 28 12.00 -3.74 10.01
C GLY A 28 10.65 -4.48 9.94
N ASN A 29 10.35 -5.26 11.00
CA ASN A 29 9.14 -6.09 11.06
C ASN A 29 7.85 -5.28 10.90
N ASP A 30 7.79 -4.06 11.43
CA ASP A 30 6.61 -3.21 11.29
C ASP A 30 6.37 -2.79 9.84
N MET A 31 7.44 -2.53 9.07
CA MET A 31 7.33 -2.21 7.66
C MET A 31 6.96 -3.43 6.80
N LYS A 32 7.45 -4.63 7.17
CA LYS A 32 7.02 -5.89 6.55
C LYS A 32 5.53 -6.15 6.81
N ARG A 33 5.05 -5.91 8.04
CA ARG A 33 3.62 -6.02 8.40
C ARG A 33 2.78 -5.01 7.63
N PHE A 34 3.19 -3.74 7.61
CA PHE A 34 2.55 -2.69 6.83
C PHE A 34 2.42 -3.07 5.35
N THR A 35 3.51 -3.55 4.74
CA THR A 35 3.54 -3.90 3.31
C THR A 35 2.53 -5.01 3.00
N ARG A 36 2.47 -6.06 3.85
CA ARG A 36 1.52 -7.16 3.67
C ARG A 36 0.08 -6.70 3.84
N GLU A 37 -0.21 -5.96 4.90
CA GLU A 37 -1.55 -5.43 5.19
C GLU A 37 -2.05 -4.52 4.08
N PHE A 38 -1.18 -3.63 3.58
CA PHE A 38 -1.57 -2.69 2.54
C PHE A 38 -1.88 -3.41 1.22
N VAL A 39 -1.06 -4.40 0.83
CA VAL A 39 -1.34 -5.23 -0.36
C VAL A 39 -2.65 -5.99 -0.20
N GLU A 40 -2.94 -6.54 0.98
CA GLU A 40 -4.17 -7.30 1.24
C GLU A 40 -5.42 -6.40 1.19
N LYS A 41 -5.34 -5.17 1.70
CA LYS A 41 -6.46 -4.23 1.64
C LYS A 41 -6.70 -3.76 0.21
N LEU A 42 -5.66 -3.34 -0.49
CA LEU A 42 -5.77 -2.88 -1.88
C LEU A 42 -6.27 -3.98 -2.83
N SER A 43 -5.92 -5.25 -2.61
CA SER A 43 -6.38 -6.35 -3.46
C SER A 43 -7.89 -6.63 -3.37
N LYS A 44 -8.57 -6.06 -2.38
CA LYS A 44 -10.02 -6.17 -2.17
C LYS A 44 -10.79 -4.92 -2.66
N MET A 45 -10.09 -3.92 -3.18
CA MET A 45 -10.66 -2.66 -3.66
C MET A 45 -10.76 -2.62 -5.19
N PRO A 46 -11.68 -1.83 -5.77
CA PRO A 46 -11.72 -1.56 -7.21
C PRO A 46 -10.42 -0.92 -7.69
N LEU A 47 -9.86 -1.42 -8.80
CA LEU A 47 -8.54 -1.01 -9.28
C LEU A 47 -8.46 0.47 -9.67
N GLU A 48 -9.57 1.04 -10.14
CA GLU A 48 -9.68 2.42 -10.61
C GLU A 48 -10.05 3.40 -9.48
N GLU A 49 -10.28 2.91 -8.26
CA GLU A 49 -10.60 3.74 -7.10
C GLU A 49 -9.40 4.62 -6.73
N GLU A 50 -9.68 5.90 -6.46
CA GLU A 50 -8.66 6.86 -6.04
C GLU A 50 -8.13 6.52 -4.63
N VAL A 51 -6.82 6.64 -4.45
CA VAL A 51 -6.17 6.54 -3.15
C VAL A 51 -5.58 7.90 -2.81
N ARG A 52 -6.05 8.49 -1.72
CA ARG A 52 -5.58 9.77 -1.19
C ARG A 52 -4.50 9.55 -0.14
N ILE A 53 -3.50 10.44 -0.13
CA ILE A 53 -2.42 10.41 0.86
C ILE A 53 -2.51 11.67 1.70
N GLU A 54 -2.62 11.52 3.02
CA GLU A 54 -2.53 12.64 3.97
C GLU A 54 -1.46 12.32 5.02
N GLY A 55 -0.36 13.06 4.97
CA GLY A 55 0.80 12.83 5.83
C GLY A 55 1.39 11.42 5.65
N LYS A 56 1.16 10.55 6.64
CA LYS A 56 1.61 9.14 6.64
C LYS A 56 0.47 8.15 6.41
N SER A 57 -0.74 8.62 6.16
CA SER A 57 -1.94 7.81 6.04
C SER A 57 -2.46 7.76 4.61
N PHE A 58 -3.05 6.62 4.26
CA PHE A 58 -3.65 6.35 2.96
C PHE A 58 -5.15 6.17 3.15
N PHE A 59 -5.96 6.83 2.32
CA PHE A 59 -7.41 6.83 2.40
C PHE A 59 -8.03 6.42 1.07
N ASP A 60 -9.21 5.82 1.13
CA ASP A 60 -10.03 5.52 -0.05
C ASP A 60 -10.81 6.77 -0.52
N SER A 61 -11.59 6.61 -1.58
CA SER A 61 -12.39 7.71 -2.15
C SER A 61 -13.49 8.22 -1.21
N LYS A 62 -13.81 7.46 -0.16
CA LYS A 62 -14.84 7.73 0.85
C LYS A 62 -14.23 8.21 2.18
N GLU A 63 -12.95 8.58 2.19
CA GLU A 63 -12.21 9.04 3.37
C GLU A 63 -12.04 7.97 4.46
N ASN A 64 -12.23 6.68 4.14
CA ASN A 64 -11.91 5.61 5.07
C ASN A 64 -10.39 5.38 5.08
N LEU A 65 -9.83 5.23 6.27
CA LEU A 65 -8.42 4.89 6.43
C LEU A 65 -8.15 3.49 5.89
N ILE A 66 -7.27 3.39 4.90
CA ILE A 66 -6.74 2.13 4.41
C ILE A 66 -5.62 1.67 5.35
N VAL A 67 -4.58 2.48 5.52
CA VAL A 67 -3.40 2.14 6.35
C VAL A 67 -2.59 3.39 6.71
N THR A 68 -1.80 3.33 7.78
CA THR A 68 -0.81 4.36 8.15
C THR A 68 0.60 3.76 8.17
N LEU A 69 1.58 4.48 7.62
CA LEU A 69 2.99 4.08 7.70
C LEU A 69 3.43 3.95 9.16
N PRO A 70 4.18 2.88 9.51
CA PRO A 70 4.74 2.73 10.85
C PRO A 70 5.76 3.84 11.15
N ARG A 71 5.96 4.11 12.45
CA ARG A 71 6.92 5.12 12.92
C ARG A 71 8.36 4.64 12.83
#